data_AF-A0A8T1WCN6-F1
#
_entry.id   AF-A0A8T1WCN6-F1
#
_cell.length_a   1.000
_cell.length_b   1.000
_cell.length_c   1.000
_cell.angle_alpha   90.00
_cell.angle_beta   90.00
_cell.angle_gamma   90.00
#
_symmetry.space_group_name_H-M   'P 1'
#
loop_
_entity.id
_entity.type
_entity.pdbx_description
1 polymer ?
#
loop_
_entity_poly.entity_id
_entity_poly.type
_entity_poly.pdbx_seq_one_letter_code
_entity_poly.pdbx_strand_id
1 'polypeptide(L)'
;MVAWADRFDLEKQVTFYLSYHDNKINQIIHFACIWQIFISALCMFASLEAFAEQPKAIGWLPYSQYMLLNPSCILAGVYMVWYIQLDHIAGSLGAVLVFISYLFANYFVQDYAPENFDRPGWQIALGVHCFAWIMQFIGHGVFERRKPALFDSLDQALVTAPMFVLLEALFAFGYRPELYKRVTAAAKENIKAFRAATLSTTTETNEGKILKVASSDGPRSHRMLKTHHKAFEDDEDDENDEEERLLWNLKYKFWLKTGEDPMSIYKKLGLSGLGQKAYLHPNFKHYIKFSEKWRNKY
;
A
#
# COMPACT_ATOMS: atom_id res chain seq x y z
N MET A 1 20.23 12.52 -9.75
CA MET A 1 20.15 12.86 -8.32
C MET A 1 19.09 13.93 -8.16
N VAL A 2 18.12 13.73 -7.26
CA VAL A 2 17.14 14.77 -6.89
C VAL A 2 17.90 15.92 -6.22
N ALA A 3 17.61 17.16 -6.61
CA ALA A 3 18.28 18.32 -6.01
C ALA A 3 17.93 18.43 -4.51
N TRP A 4 18.85 18.92 -3.68
CA TRP A 4 18.60 19.04 -2.23
C TRP A 4 17.33 19.86 -1.92
N ALA A 5 17.09 20.93 -2.69
CA ALA A 5 15.89 21.75 -2.56
C ALA A 5 14.59 20.98 -2.82
N ASP A 6 14.62 19.99 -3.72
CA ASP A 6 13.43 19.19 -4.06
C ASP A 6 13.05 18.20 -2.95
N ARG A 7 13.94 17.94 -1.97
CA ARG A 7 13.63 17.09 -0.81
C ARG A 7 12.65 17.74 0.17
N PHE A 8 12.58 19.07 0.15
CA PHE A 8 11.68 19.86 0.99
C PHE A 8 10.57 20.56 0.19
N ASP A 9 10.45 20.25 -1.09
CA ASP A 9 9.30 20.67 -1.90
C ASP A 9 8.12 19.73 -1.63
N LEU A 10 7.23 20.16 -0.73
CA LEU A 10 6.06 19.40 -0.32
C LEU A 10 5.22 18.90 -1.50
N GLU A 11 5.02 19.72 -2.54
CA GLU A 11 4.17 19.36 -3.67
C GLU A 11 4.80 18.23 -4.50
N LYS A 12 6.10 18.32 -4.79
CA LYS A 12 6.83 17.25 -5.49
C LYS A 12 6.86 15.95 -4.68
N GLN A 13 7.14 16.08 -3.38
CA GLN A 13 7.22 14.98 -2.44
C GLN A 13 5.90 14.20 -2.32
N VAL A 14 4.79 14.92 -2.14
CA VAL A 14 3.45 14.33 -2.06
C VAL A 14 3.00 13.77 -3.42
N THR A 15 3.30 14.47 -4.53
CA THR A 15 2.98 13.97 -5.88
C THR A 15 3.68 12.64 -6.14
N PHE A 16 4.97 12.54 -5.78
CA PHE A 16 5.70 11.28 -5.89
C PHE A 16 5.02 10.19 -5.06
N TYR A 17 4.73 10.45 -3.77
CA TYR A 17 4.04 9.49 -2.91
C TYR A 17 2.73 8.97 -3.50
N LEU A 18 1.84 9.86 -3.92
CA LEU A 18 0.54 9.49 -4.48
C LEU A 18 0.67 8.71 -5.80
N SER A 19 1.75 8.94 -6.56
CA SER A 19 1.99 8.23 -7.82
C SER A 19 2.33 6.74 -7.63
N TYR A 20 2.69 6.30 -6.42
CA TYR A 20 3.04 4.91 -6.09
C TYR A 20 1.94 4.14 -5.36
N HIS A 21 0.83 4.82 -5.04
CA HIS A 21 -0.26 4.26 -4.26
C HIS A 21 -1.57 4.58 -4.97
N ASP A 22 -1.83 3.95 -6.12
CA ASP A 22 -3.12 4.08 -6.81
C ASP A 22 -4.14 3.06 -6.30
N ASN A 23 -3.67 1.87 -5.92
CA ASN A 23 -4.56 0.80 -5.45
C ASN A 23 -5.06 1.06 -4.02
N LYS A 24 -6.38 0.97 -3.81
CA LYS A 24 -7.02 1.24 -2.50
C LYS A 24 -6.62 0.26 -1.41
N ILE A 25 -6.41 -1.02 -1.73
CA ILE A 25 -5.97 -2.02 -0.76
C ILE A 25 -4.52 -1.72 -0.34
N ASN A 26 -3.66 -1.37 -1.30
CA ASN A 26 -2.29 -0.96 -1.02
C ASN A 26 -2.27 0.30 -0.14
N GLN A 27 -3.06 1.34 -0.45
CA GLN A 27 -3.20 2.54 0.38
C GLN A 27 -3.60 2.20 1.83
N ILE A 28 -4.58 1.32 2.05
CA ILE A 28 -5.03 0.93 3.40
C ILE A 28 -3.93 0.19 4.16
N ILE A 29 -3.28 -0.78 3.50
CA ILE A 29 -2.14 -1.50 4.08
C ILE A 29 -1.04 -0.53 4.47
N HIS A 30 -0.71 0.40 3.56
CA HIS A 30 0.33 1.38 3.75
C HIS A 30 0.02 2.29 4.96
N PHE A 31 -1.17 2.86 4.98
CA PHE A 31 -1.68 3.72 6.05
C PHE A 31 -1.60 3.00 7.42
N ALA A 32 -2.02 1.75 7.49
CA ALA A 32 -2.03 0.97 8.72
C ALA A 32 -0.63 0.56 9.20
N CYS A 33 0.29 0.27 8.28
CA CYS A 33 1.58 -0.34 8.60
C CYS A 33 2.71 0.68 8.83
N ILE A 34 2.69 1.85 8.17
CA ILE A 34 3.81 2.80 8.24
C ILE A 34 4.08 3.30 9.67
N TRP A 35 3.05 3.71 10.40
CA TRP A 35 3.23 4.15 11.79
C TRP A 35 3.72 3.01 12.69
N GLN A 36 3.28 1.78 12.42
CA GLN A 36 3.74 0.60 13.17
C GLN A 36 5.22 0.30 12.88
N ILE A 37 5.67 0.45 11.64
CA ILE A 37 7.10 0.34 11.26
C ILE A 37 7.92 1.39 12.00
N PHE A 38 7.45 2.64 12.04
CA PHE A 38 8.12 3.73 12.72
C PHE A 38 8.21 3.51 14.24
N ILE A 39 7.09 3.20 14.90
CA ILE A 39 7.03 2.98 16.35
C ILE A 39 7.87 1.76 16.75
N SER A 40 7.76 0.64 16.01
CA SER A 40 8.58 -0.54 16.29
C SER A 40 10.08 -0.28 16.10
N ALA A 41 10.46 0.54 15.11
CA ALA A 41 11.84 1.00 14.98
C ALA A 41 12.27 1.81 16.22
N LEU A 42 11.47 2.78 16.66
CA LEU A 42 11.74 3.53 17.89
C LEU A 42 11.92 2.61 19.09
N CYS A 43 11.08 1.58 19.27
CA CYS A 43 11.24 0.60 20.37
C CYS A 43 12.55 -0.18 20.27
N MET A 44 12.96 -0.61 19.07
CA MET A 44 14.25 -1.29 18.89
C MET A 44 15.42 -0.36 19.24
N PHE A 45 15.38 0.91 18.83
CA PHE A 45 16.41 1.90 19.19
C PHE A 45 16.34 2.33 20.67
N ALA A 46 15.16 2.31 21.29
CA ALA A 46 14.96 2.65 22.71
C ALA A 46 15.49 1.57 23.65
N SER A 47 15.71 0.36 23.13
CA SER A 47 16.33 -0.75 23.85
C SER A 47 17.86 -0.67 23.89
N LEU A 48 18.45 0.29 23.19
CA LEU A 48 19.88 0.59 23.26
C LEU A 48 20.16 1.53 24.43
N GLU A 49 21.37 1.44 24.98
CA GLU A 49 21.79 2.21 26.15
C GLU A 49 21.67 3.72 25.91
N ALA A 50 21.24 4.44 26.95
CA ALA A 50 21.31 5.89 26.97
C ALA A 50 22.78 6.34 27.00
N PHE A 51 23.12 7.31 26.17
CA PHE A 51 24.47 7.86 26.09
C PHE A 51 24.70 8.99 27.11
N ALA A 52 23.66 9.46 27.78
CA ALA A 52 23.73 10.44 28.85
C ALA A 52 22.55 10.30 29.82
N GLU A 53 22.77 10.74 31.06
CA GLU A 53 21.69 10.89 32.03
C GLU A 53 20.68 11.94 31.56
N GLN A 54 19.44 11.79 32.03
CA GLN A 54 18.41 12.77 31.77
C GLN A 54 18.81 14.16 32.31
N PRO A 55 18.64 15.24 31.53
CA PRO A 55 18.84 16.59 32.04
C PRO A 55 17.88 16.91 33.20
N LYS A 56 18.41 17.23 34.38
CA LYS A 56 17.59 17.57 35.57
C LYS A 56 16.60 18.71 35.33
N ALA A 57 16.93 19.61 34.40
CA ALA A 57 16.08 20.76 34.03
C ALA A 57 14.70 20.35 33.46
N ILE A 58 14.55 19.13 32.93
CA ILE A 58 13.28 18.63 32.38
C ILE A 58 12.54 17.67 33.32
N GLY A 59 13.08 17.41 34.52
CA GLY A 59 12.50 16.42 35.46
C GLY A 59 11.08 16.76 35.93
N TRP A 60 10.68 18.04 35.89
CA TRP A 60 9.34 18.49 36.25
C TRP A 60 8.27 18.23 35.18
N LEU A 61 8.68 17.87 33.96
CA LEU A 61 7.73 17.58 32.89
C LEU A 61 7.03 16.24 33.14
N PRO A 62 5.72 16.12 32.80
CA PRO A 62 5.06 14.82 32.78
C PRO A 62 5.81 13.85 31.87
N TYR A 63 5.91 12.58 32.29
CA TYR A 63 6.60 11.52 31.54
C TYR A 63 8.09 11.77 31.30
N SER A 64 8.71 12.68 32.07
CA SER A 64 10.12 12.99 31.96
C SER A 64 10.98 11.73 32.07
N GLN A 65 10.63 10.76 32.91
CA GLN A 65 11.39 9.51 33.05
C GLN A 65 11.58 8.72 31.74
N TYR A 66 10.76 8.95 30.71
CA TYR A 66 10.87 8.31 29.39
C TYR A 66 11.56 9.20 28.35
N MET A 67 11.98 10.41 28.71
CA MET A 67 12.75 11.32 27.87
C MET A 67 14.25 10.98 27.97
N LEU A 68 14.62 9.77 27.53
CA LEU A 68 15.97 9.23 27.60
C LEU A 68 16.85 9.69 26.43
N LEU A 69 18.06 10.16 26.73
CA LEU A 69 19.08 10.49 25.73
C LEU A 69 19.72 9.20 25.17
N ASN A 70 18.96 8.45 24.37
CA ASN A 70 19.35 7.20 23.72
C ASN A 70 19.16 7.30 22.19
N PRO A 71 19.54 6.28 21.40
CA PRO A 71 19.40 6.32 19.95
C PRO A 71 17.98 6.60 19.43
N SER A 72 16.92 6.24 20.17
CA SER A 72 15.54 6.57 19.79
C SER A 72 15.26 8.07 19.85
N CYS A 73 15.89 8.80 20.79
CA CYS A 73 15.80 10.26 20.88
C CYS A 73 16.42 10.93 19.65
N ILE A 74 17.55 10.43 19.16
CA ILE A 74 18.20 10.94 17.94
C ILE A 74 17.28 10.71 16.73
N LEU A 75 16.76 9.48 16.59
CA LEU A 75 15.85 9.14 15.50
C LEU A 75 14.59 10.02 15.51
N ALA A 76 13.96 10.17 16.67
CA ALA A 76 12.79 11.03 16.84
C ALA A 76 13.12 12.50 16.49
N GLY A 77 14.24 13.04 16.98
CA GLY A 77 14.67 14.41 16.69
C GLY A 77 14.87 14.67 15.20
N VAL A 78 15.50 13.73 14.47
CA VAL A 78 15.65 13.82 13.01
C VAL A 78 14.29 13.90 12.31
N TYR A 79 13.35 13.03 12.67
CA TYR A 79 12.01 13.02 12.08
C TYR A 79 11.23 14.31 12.41
N MET A 80 11.28 14.77 13.65
CA MET A 80 10.61 16.00 14.07
C MET A 80 11.09 17.22 13.27
N VAL A 81 12.42 17.40 13.17
CA VAL A 81 13.01 18.51 12.40
C VAL A 81 12.64 18.38 10.93
N TRP A 82 12.77 17.18 10.34
CA TRP A 82 12.42 16.94 8.95
C TRP A 82 10.97 17.30 8.65
N TYR A 83 10.04 16.91 9.52
CA TYR A 83 8.61 17.11 9.30
C TYR A 83 8.24 18.58 9.36
N ILE A 84 8.74 19.30 10.38
CA ILE A 84 8.53 20.74 10.52
C ILE A 84 9.08 21.49 9.30
N GLN A 85 10.26 21.11 8.79
CA GLN A 85 10.83 21.71 7.59
C GLN A 85 10.01 21.45 6.32
N LEU A 86 9.33 20.31 6.24
CA LEU A 86 8.54 19.92 5.06
C LEU A 86 7.19 20.66 4.99
N ASP A 87 6.51 20.82 6.12
CA ASP A 87 5.31 21.65 6.24
C ASP A 87 5.16 22.13 7.68
N HIS A 88 5.12 23.44 7.93
CA HIS A 88 5.17 23.96 9.29
C HIS A 88 3.95 23.55 10.15
N ILE A 89 2.76 23.36 9.55
CA ILE A 89 1.53 23.07 10.31
C ILE A 89 1.37 21.56 10.49
N ALA A 90 1.25 20.82 9.39
CA ALA A 90 1.10 19.37 9.42
C ALA A 90 2.37 18.71 9.98
N GLY A 91 3.54 19.28 9.70
CA GLY A 91 4.81 18.79 10.22
C GLY A 91 4.99 19.04 11.70
N SER A 92 4.46 20.14 12.25
CA SER A 92 4.41 20.34 13.71
C SER A 92 3.51 19.31 14.38
N LEU A 93 2.35 19.01 13.78
CA LEU A 93 1.49 17.92 14.26
C LEU A 93 2.22 16.57 14.18
N GLY A 94 2.89 16.28 13.07
CA GLY A 94 3.72 15.10 12.89
C GLY A 94 4.84 15.01 13.94
N ALA A 95 5.51 16.12 14.25
CA ALA A 95 6.54 16.18 15.28
C ALA A 95 5.98 15.88 16.68
N VAL A 96 4.77 16.34 17.00
CA VAL A 96 4.08 15.97 18.25
C VAL A 96 3.79 14.46 18.29
N LEU A 97 3.28 13.88 17.20
CA LEU A 97 3.03 12.43 17.12
C LEU A 97 4.31 11.60 17.23
N VAL A 98 5.40 12.07 16.61
CA VAL A 98 6.73 11.46 16.74
C VAL A 98 7.21 11.52 18.20
N PHE A 99 7.07 12.67 18.85
CA PHE A 99 7.47 12.83 20.25
C PHE A 99 6.67 11.90 21.18
N ILE A 100 5.36 11.81 21.00
CA ILE A 100 4.51 10.86 21.74
C ILE A 100 4.95 9.41 21.48
N SER A 101 5.22 9.06 20.22
CA SER A 101 5.70 7.72 19.85
C SER A 101 7.05 7.39 20.48
N TYR A 102 7.94 8.37 20.61
CA TYR A 102 9.21 8.26 21.29
C TYR A 102 9.06 8.01 22.79
N LEU A 103 8.19 8.77 23.48
CA LEU A 103 7.88 8.54 24.88
C LEU A 103 7.28 7.14 25.08
N PHE A 104 6.32 6.78 24.22
CA PHE A 104 5.72 5.45 24.23
C PHE A 104 6.76 4.34 24.03
N ALA A 105 7.70 4.50 23.10
CA ALA A 105 8.73 3.49 22.83
C ALA A 105 9.63 3.26 24.05
N ASN A 106 10.03 4.33 24.73
CA ASN A 106 10.84 4.23 25.94
C ASN A 106 10.03 3.62 27.10
N TYR A 107 8.80 4.07 27.33
CA TYR A 107 7.90 3.45 28.30
C TYR A 107 7.68 1.96 28.03
N PHE A 108 7.41 1.60 26.77
CA PHE A 108 7.13 0.24 26.36
C PHE A 108 8.32 -0.68 26.65
N VAL A 109 9.53 -0.23 26.33
CA VAL A 109 10.74 -1.05 26.49
C VAL A 109 11.18 -1.14 27.94
N GLN A 110 11.11 -0.05 28.71
CA GLN A 110 11.67 0.03 30.06
C GLN A 110 10.73 -0.58 31.10
N ASP A 111 9.42 -0.37 30.96
CA ASP A 111 8.46 -0.74 32.02
C ASP A 111 7.45 -1.77 31.51
N TYR A 112 6.71 -1.45 30.45
CA TYR A 112 5.57 -2.27 30.04
C TYR A 112 6.00 -3.67 29.59
N ALA A 113 7.02 -3.77 28.73
CA ALA A 113 7.41 -5.06 28.19
C ALA A 113 7.99 -6.01 29.25
N PRO A 114 8.92 -5.57 30.12
CA PRO A 114 9.41 -6.38 31.23
C PRO A 114 8.33 -6.84 32.22
N GLU A 115 7.30 -6.02 32.45
CA GLU A 115 6.20 -6.36 33.36
C GLU A 115 5.18 -7.33 32.76
N ASN A 116 4.99 -7.31 31.44
CA ASN A 116 3.86 -7.98 30.78
C ASN A 116 4.25 -9.13 29.86
N PHE A 117 5.54 -9.29 29.53
CA PHE A 117 6.00 -10.35 28.62
C PHE A 117 7.30 -11.00 29.10
N ASP A 118 7.44 -12.29 28.83
CA ASP A 118 8.68 -13.06 29.07
C ASP A 118 9.78 -12.77 28.03
N ARG A 119 9.69 -11.64 27.31
CA ARG A 119 10.60 -11.26 26.23
C ARG A 119 10.93 -9.77 26.29
N PRO A 120 12.17 -9.37 25.98
CA PRO A 120 12.53 -7.96 25.93
C PRO A 120 11.73 -7.21 24.86
N GLY A 121 11.41 -5.95 25.14
CA GLY A 121 10.55 -5.11 24.28
C GLY A 121 10.99 -5.06 22.81
N TRP A 122 12.30 -5.02 22.53
CA TRP A 122 12.81 -5.02 21.15
C TRP A 122 12.41 -6.27 20.35
N GLN A 123 12.27 -7.45 20.98
CA GLN A 123 11.87 -8.67 20.26
C GLN A 123 10.41 -8.61 19.83
N ILE A 124 9.56 -8.04 20.68
CA ILE A 124 8.15 -7.81 20.38
C ILE A 124 8.05 -6.78 19.24
N ALA A 125 8.80 -5.68 19.37
CA ALA A 125 8.87 -4.65 18.35
C ALA A 125 9.37 -5.20 17.00
N LEU A 126 10.41 -6.05 17.00
CA LEU A 126 10.92 -6.69 15.80
C LEU A 126 9.84 -7.56 15.12
N GLY A 127 9.04 -8.30 15.89
CA GLY A 127 7.91 -9.06 15.35
C GLY A 127 6.89 -8.18 14.63
N VAL A 128 6.50 -7.05 15.25
CA VAL A 128 5.60 -6.05 14.63
C VAL A 128 6.25 -5.44 13.39
N HIS A 129 7.53 -5.10 13.46
CA HIS A 129 8.29 -4.51 12.36
C HIS A 129 8.32 -5.42 11.13
N CYS A 130 8.68 -6.69 11.32
CA CYS A 130 8.71 -7.69 10.25
C CYS A 130 7.31 -7.92 9.66
N PHE A 131 6.29 -8.06 10.50
CA PHE A 131 4.92 -8.23 10.03
C PHE A 131 4.45 -7.05 9.17
N ALA A 132 4.67 -5.82 9.64
CA ALA A 132 4.27 -4.62 8.93
C ALA A 132 5.01 -4.48 7.58
N TRP A 133 6.30 -4.79 7.52
CA TRP A 133 7.05 -4.81 6.24
C TRP A 133 6.57 -5.90 5.28
N ILE A 134 6.26 -7.10 5.76
CA ILE A 134 5.69 -8.17 4.93
C ILE A 134 4.39 -7.68 4.30
N MET A 135 3.52 -7.04 5.09
CA MET A 135 2.28 -6.46 4.59
C MET A 135 2.54 -5.35 3.56
N GLN A 136 3.51 -4.45 3.78
CA GLN A 136 3.90 -3.43 2.79
C GLN A 136 4.34 -4.05 1.46
N PHE A 137 5.17 -5.10 1.50
CA PHE A 137 5.61 -5.78 0.28
C PHE A 137 4.46 -6.52 -0.42
N ILE A 138 3.51 -7.08 0.33
CA ILE A 138 2.28 -7.64 -0.25
C ILE A 138 1.45 -6.53 -0.91
N GLY A 139 1.28 -5.38 -0.24
CA GLY A 139 0.63 -4.18 -0.77
C GLY A 139 1.16 -3.81 -2.15
N HIS A 140 2.46 -3.52 -2.22
CA HIS A 140 3.09 -3.09 -3.47
C HIS A 140 3.21 -4.22 -4.51
N GLY A 141 3.59 -5.43 -4.11
CA GLY A 141 3.86 -6.52 -5.04
C GLY A 141 2.60 -7.15 -5.63
N VAL A 142 1.56 -7.37 -4.80
CA VAL A 142 0.34 -8.07 -5.22
C VAL A 142 -0.71 -7.10 -5.77
N PHE A 143 -0.91 -5.97 -5.09
CA PHE A 143 -2.00 -5.05 -5.41
C PHE A 143 -1.56 -3.91 -6.33
N GLU A 144 -0.41 -3.27 -6.04
CA GLU A 144 0.11 -2.20 -6.89
C GLU A 144 0.83 -2.73 -8.14
N ARG A 145 1.31 -3.99 -8.10
CA ARG A 145 2.18 -4.62 -9.12
C ARG A 145 3.36 -3.75 -9.53
N ARG A 146 3.82 -2.91 -8.61
CA ARG A 146 4.91 -1.96 -8.80
C ARG A 146 5.94 -2.18 -7.71
N LYS A 147 7.22 -1.97 -8.04
CA LYS A 147 8.27 -2.00 -7.02
C LYS A 147 8.00 -0.90 -5.98
N PRO A 148 8.21 -1.17 -4.68
CA PRO A 148 8.11 -0.15 -3.66
C PRO A 148 9.05 1.01 -3.95
N ALA A 149 8.61 2.23 -3.63
CA ALA A 149 9.44 3.44 -3.73
C ALA A 149 10.74 3.36 -2.92
N LEU A 150 10.86 2.40 -1.98
CA LEU A 150 12.09 2.07 -1.24
C LEU A 150 13.30 1.89 -2.15
N PHE A 151 13.11 1.36 -3.36
CA PHE A 151 14.20 1.14 -4.32
C PHE A 151 14.53 2.38 -5.15
N ASP A 152 13.69 3.42 -5.09
CA ASP A 152 13.83 4.64 -5.87
C ASP A 152 14.31 5.83 -5.02
N SER A 153 13.85 5.93 -3.77
CA SER A 153 14.29 6.93 -2.79
C SER A 153 14.12 6.42 -1.35
N LEU A 154 15.25 6.15 -0.68
CA LEU A 154 15.27 5.67 0.70
C LEU A 154 14.74 6.71 1.70
N ASP A 155 15.06 7.99 1.50
CA ASP A 155 14.56 9.06 2.35
C ASP A 155 13.05 9.25 2.21
N GLN A 156 12.51 9.12 1.00
CA GLN A 156 11.06 9.18 0.80
C GLN A 156 10.35 7.97 1.40
N ALA A 157 10.93 6.78 1.23
CA ALA A 157 10.35 5.54 1.67
C ALA A 157 10.40 5.34 3.19
N LEU A 158 11.41 5.88 3.87
CA LEU A 158 11.60 5.69 5.31
C LEU A 158 11.27 6.95 6.10
N VAL A 159 11.88 8.09 5.78
CA VAL A 159 11.76 9.30 6.59
C VAL A 159 10.40 9.98 6.37
N THR A 160 10.01 10.24 5.12
CA THR A 160 8.78 11.00 4.84
C THR A 160 7.49 10.17 4.86
N ALA A 161 7.57 8.84 4.79
CA ALA A 161 6.38 8.00 4.67
C ALA A 161 5.35 8.22 5.81
N PRO A 162 5.71 8.26 7.11
CA PRO A 162 4.73 8.54 8.16
C PRO A 162 4.08 9.93 8.04
N MET A 163 4.85 10.93 7.58
CA MET A 163 4.33 12.26 7.30
C MET A 163 3.31 12.28 6.16
N PHE A 164 3.53 11.50 5.10
CA PHE A 164 2.56 11.43 3.99
C PHE A 164 1.27 10.71 4.37
N VAL A 165 1.36 9.66 5.19
CA VAL A 165 0.17 9.01 5.77
C VAL A 165 -0.63 9.99 6.64
N LEU A 166 0.06 10.84 7.43
CA LEU A 166 -0.60 11.91 8.18
C LEU A 166 -1.25 12.93 7.25
N LEU A 167 -0.55 13.39 6.20
CA LEU A 167 -1.10 14.33 5.22
C LEU A 167 -2.31 13.77 4.49
N GLU A 168 -2.31 12.48 4.14
CA GLU A 168 -3.45 11.81 3.51
C GLU A 168 -4.67 11.83 4.42
N ALA A 169 -4.50 11.57 5.72
CA ALA A 169 -5.56 11.75 6.70
C ALA A 169 -6.03 13.21 6.78
N LEU A 170 -5.10 14.17 6.84
CA LEU A 170 -5.43 15.60 6.92
C LEU A 170 -6.14 16.11 5.66
N PHE A 171 -5.77 15.63 4.47
CA PHE A 171 -6.44 15.94 3.21
C PHE A 171 -7.90 15.47 3.23
N ALA A 172 -8.18 14.29 3.82
CA ALA A 172 -9.54 13.81 4.01
C ALA A 172 -10.38 14.72 4.93
N PHE A 173 -9.73 15.46 5.85
CA PHE A 173 -10.35 16.48 6.69
C PHE A 173 -10.34 17.89 6.07
N GLY A 174 -9.94 18.04 4.80
CA GLY A 174 -9.96 19.31 4.09
C GLY A 174 -8.74 20.21 4.32
N TYR A 175 -7.64 19.68 4.85
CA TYR A 175 -6.38 20.42 4.93
C TYR A 175 -5.84 20.72 3.52
N ARG A 176 -5.46 21.98 3.24
CA ARG A 176 -4.87 22.44 1.96
C ARG A 176 -5.55 21.84 0.70
N PRO A 177 -6.86 22.10 0.46
CA PRO A 177 -7.61 21.46 -0.62
C PRO A 177 -7.04 21.76 -2.02
N GLU A 178 -6.51 22.97 -2.23
CA GLU A 178 -5.87 23.34 -3.50
C GLU A 178 -4.58 22.58 -3.76
N LEU A 179 -3.78 22.30 -2.72
CA LEU A 179 -2.60 21.46 -2.84
C LEU A 179 -3.01 20.04 -3.20
N TYR A 180 -3.97 19.47 -2.46
CA TYR A 180 -4.49 18.13 -2.70
C TYR A 180 -4.99 17.95 -4.14
N LYS A 181 -5.70 18.94 -4.68
CA LYS A 181 -6.16 18.95 -6.07
C LYS A 181 -5.00 18.89 -7.07
N ARG A 182 -3.95 19.70 -6.88
CA ARG A 182 -2.78 19.72 -7.77
C ARG A 182 -1.98 18.42 -7.72
N VAL A 183 -1.64 17.94 -6.52
CA VAL A 183 -0.85 16.71 -6.37
C VAL A 183 -1.60 15.48 -6.86
N THR A 184 -2.92 15.43 -6.69
CA THR A 184 -3.74 14.31 -7.19
C THR A 184 -3.82 14.32 -8.71
N ALA A 185 -3.97 15.50 -9.32
CA ALA A 185 -3.96 15.62 -10.78
C ALA A 185 -2.60 15.18 -11.35
N ALA A 186 -1.50 15.69 -10.80
CA ALA A 186 -0.15 15.34 -11.22
C ALA A 186 0.15 13.84 -11.00
N ALA A 187 -0.30 13.26 -9.88
CA ALA A 187 -0.12 11.83 -9.61
C ALA A 187 -0.85 10.95 -10.63
N LYS A 188 -2.08 11.32 -11.01
CA LYS A 188 -2.84 10.60 -12.06
C LYS A 188 -2.12 10.64 -13.42
N GLU A 189 -1.55 11.78 -13.79
CA GLU A 189 -0.74 11.89 -15.01
C GLU A 189 0.49 10.98 -14.96
N ASN A 190 1.21 10.96 -13.83
CA ASN A 190 2.36 10.08 -13.63
C ASN A 190 1.99 8.59 -13.71
N ILE A 191 0.85 8.19 -13.11
CA ILE A 191 0.36 6.81 -13.16
C ILE A 191 0.01 6.43 -14.60
N LYS A 192 -0.70 7.29 -15.34
CA LYS A 192 -1.03 7.07 -16.75
C LYS A 192 0.23 6.89 -17.60
N ALA A 193 1.23 7.77 -17.41
CA ALA A 193 2.51 7.68 -18.11
C ALA A 193 3.25 6.37 -17.77
N PHE A 194 3.26 5.96 -16.50
CA PHE A 194 3.87 4.69 -16.07
C PHE A 194 3.20 3.46 -16.71
N ARG A 195 1.86 3.43 -16.75
CA ARG A 195 1.10 2.34 -17.41
C ARG A 195 1.38 2.28 -18.91
N ALA A 196 1.36 3.43 -19.59
CA ALA A 196 1.67 3.51 -21.02
C ALA A 196 3.09 3.00 -21.34
N ALA A 197 4.09 3.38 -20.54
CA ALA A 197 5.48 2.91 -20.69
C ALA A 197 5.62 1.40 -20.41
N THR A 198 4.83 0.86 -19.47
CA THR A 198 4.84 -0.57 -19.16
C THR A 198 4.23 -1.39 -20.31
N LEU A 199 3.16 -0.88 -20.93
CA LEU A 199 2.54 -1.48 -22.11
C LEU A 199 3.50 -1.47 -23.32
N SER A 200 4.14 -0.34 -23.62
CA SER A 200 5.07 -0.22 -24.75
C SER A 200 6.29 -1.14 -24.61
N THR A 201 6.85 -1.24 -23.41
CA THR A 201 7.98 -2.16 -23.11
C THR A 201 7.56 -3.62 -23.30
N THR A 202 6.32 -3.97 -22.93
CA THR A 202 5.78 -5.32 -23.08
C THR A 202 5.53 -5.67 -24.56
N THR A 203 5.05 -4.72 -25.36
CA THR A 203 4.89 -4.92 -26.80
C THR A 203 6.24 -5.10 -27.51
N GLU A 204 7.23 -4.26 -27.23
CA GLU A 204 8.57 -4.37 -27.83
C GLU A 204 9.27 -5.68 -27.47
N THR A 205 9.14 -6.13 -26.21
CA THR A 205 9.72 -7.42 -25.78
C THR A 205 9.01 -8.62 -26.40
N ASN A 206 7.69 -8.54 -26.61
CA ASN A 206 6.94 -9.58 -27.31
C ASN A 206 7.26 -9.61 -28.80
N GLU A 207 7.36 -8.45 -29.48
CA GLU A 207 7.79 -8.37 -30.87
C GLU A 207 9.23 -8.87 -31.06
N GLY A 208 10.15 -8.50 -30.17
CA GLY A 208 11.52 -9.02 -30.19
C GLY A 208 11.62 -10.53 -29.98
N LYS A 209 10.72 -11.12 -29.19
CA LYS A 209 10.59 -12.59 -29.06
C LYS A 209 10.00 -13.23 -30.31
N ILE A 210 8.95 -12.65 -30.90
CA ILE A 210 8.33 -13.13 -32.15
C ILE A 210 9.34 -13.09 -33.30
N LEU A 211 10.11 -12.01 -33.45
CA LEU A 211 11.13 -11.88 -34.50
C LEU A 211 12.26 -12.91 -34.31
N LYS A 212 12.68 -13.19 -33.08
CA LYS A 212 13.67 -14.25 -32.80
C LYS A 212 13.16 -15.66 -33.11
N VAL A 213 11.88 -15.93 -32.86
CA VAL A 213 11.22 -17.21 -33.21
C VAL A 213 11.02 -17.31 -34.73
N ALA A 214 10.61 -16.22 -35.39
CA ALA A 214 10.45 -16.16 -36.84
C ALA A 214 11.79 -16.29 -37.59
N SER A 215 12.92 -15.90 -36.98
CA SER A 215 14.25 -16.12 -37.55
C SER A 215 14.82 -17.53 -37.31
N SER A 216 14.19 -18.35 -36.45
CA SER A 216 14.69 -19.69 -36.12
C SER A 216 13.95 -20.86 -36.80
N ASP A 217 12.91 -20.60 -37.59
CA ASP A 217 12.16 -21.65 -38.30
C ASP A 217 12.40 -21.62 -39.82
N GLY A 218 12.99 -22.72 -40.33
CA GLY A 218 12.99 -23.06 -41.75
C GLY A 218 11.59 -23.32 -42.31
N PRO A 219 11.42 -23.45 -43.63
CA PRO A 219 10.16 -23.16 -44.30
C PRO A 219 9.07 -24.18 -43.98
N ARG A 220 7.94 -23.74 -43.40
CA ARG A 220 6.70 -24.53 -43.36
C ARG A 220 5.43 -23.73 -43.69
N SER A 221 4.76 -24.28 -44.70
CA SER A 221 3.42 -24.09 -45.27
C SER A 221 2.50 -22.97 -44.75
N HIS A 222 2.06 -22.15 -45.70
CA HIS A 222 0.90 -21.27 -45.62
C HIS A 222 -0.33 -21.96 -45.03
N ARG A 223 -0.79 -21.48 -43.86
CA ARG A 223 -2.16 -21.65 -43.40
C ARG A 223 -2.76 -20.26 -43.20
N MET A 224 -3.66 -19.87 -44.10
CA MET A 224 -4.38 -18.60 -44.04
C MET A 224 -5.16 -18.50 -42.73
N LEU A 225 -4.78 -17.54 -41.88
CA LEU A 225 -5.61 -17.09 -40.76
C LEU A 225 -6.60 -16.06 -41.30
N LYS A 226 -7.89 -16.38 -41.20
CA LYS A 226 -8.99 -15.44 -41.46
C LYS A 226 -8.87 -14.27 -40.48
N THR A 227 -8.71 -13.07 -41.01
CA THR A 227 -8.82 -11.82 -40.26
C THR A 227 -10.28 -11.57 -39.92
N HIS A 228 -10.63 -11.68 -38.64
CA HIS A 228 -11.83 -11.02 -38.12
C HIS A 228 -11.45 -9.58 -37.78
N HIS A 229 -11.79 -8.67 -38.69
CA HIS A 229 -12.02 -7.27 -38.33
C HIS A 229 -13.09 -7.23 -37.24
N LYS A 230 -12.73 -6.71 -36.06
CA LYS A 230 -13.67 -6.02 -35.19
C LYS A 230 -13.09 -4.65 -34.91
N ALA A 231 -13.93 -3.66 -35.19
CA ALA A 231 -13.61 -2.25 -35.14
C ALA A 231 -13.18 -1.85 -33.72
N PHE A 232 -12.30 -0.84 -33.68
CA PHE A 232 -12.08 0.03 -32.55
C PHE A 232 -13.43 0.47 -31.96
N GLU A 233 -13.70 0.05 -30.73
CA GLU A 233 -14.48 0.81 -29.77
C GLU A 233 -13.59 0.98 -28.54
N ASP A 234 -13.51 2.20 -28.02
CA ASP A 234 -12.71 2.60 -26.88
C ASP A 234 -13.14 1.84 -25.62
N ASP A 235 -12.38 0.82 -25.22
CA ASP A 235 -12.58 0.09 -23.97
C ASP A 235 -11.64 0.66 -22.87
N GLU A 236 -12.08 1.74 -22.20
CA GLU A 236 -11.43 2.28 -20.99
C GLU A 236 -11.80 1.51 -19.69
N ASP A 237 -12.34 0.27 -19.79
CA ASP A 237 -12.90 -0.47 -18.64
C ASP A 237 -12.29 -1.87 -18.36
N ASP A 238 -11.18 -2.27 -19.00
CA ASP A 238 -10.71 -3.68 -18.95
C ASP A 238 -9.99 -4.10 -17.63
N GLU A 239 -9.44 -3.15 -16.85
CA GLU A 239 -8.74 -3.49 -15.58
C GLU A 239 -9.68 -3.80 -14.42
N ASN A 240 -10.87 -3.18 -14.38
CA ASN A 240 -11.86 -3.41 -13.32
C ASN A 240 -12.52 -4.80 -13.45
N ASP A 241 -12.61 -5.30 -14.69
CA ASP A 241 -13.16 -6.61 -15.02
C ASP A 241 -12.24 -7.78 -14.61
N GLU A 242 -10.92 -7.61 -14.64
CA GLU A 242 -9.98 -8.64 -14.17
C GLU A 242 -9.96 -8.79 -12.65
N GLU A 243 -9.99 -7.69 -11.90
CA GLU A 243 -10.05 -7.71 -10.43
C GLU A 243 -11.39 -8.27 -9.94
N GLU A 244 -12.51 -7.82 -10.54
CA GLU A 244 -13.83 -8.39 -10.29
C GLU A 244 -13.81 -9.90 -10.57
N ARG A 245 -13.23 -10.32 -11.71
CA ARG A 245 -13.12 -11.74 -12.08
C ARG A 245 -12.28 -12.55 -11.09
N LEU A 246 -11.19 -12.01 -10.54
CA LEU A 246 -10.37 -12.68 -9.52
C LEU A 246 -11.11 -12.84 -8.19
N LEU A 247 -11.75 -11.79 -7.69
CA LEU A 247 -12.55 -11.82 -6.46
C LEU A 247 -13.70 -12.83 -6.57
N TRP A 248 -14.41 -12.84 -7.70
CA TRP A 248 -15.47 -13.82 -7.94
C TRP A 248 -14.92 -15.24 -8.05
N ASN A 249 -13.76 -15.45 -8.68
CA ASN A 249 -13.13 -16.77 -8.71
C ASN A 249 -12.76 -17.28 -7.32
N LEU A 250 -12.29 -16.40 -6.42
CA LEU A 250 -12.04 -16.76 -5.01
C LEU A 250 -13.34 -17.10 -4.28
N LYS A 251 -14.40 -16.31 -4.44
CA LYS A 251 -15.72 -16.58 -3.86
C LYS A 251 -16.28 -17.93 -4.32
N TYR A 252 -16.19 -18.26 -5.61
CA TYR A 252 -16.65 -19.56 -6.12
C TYR A 252 -15.87 -20.72 -5.51
N LYS A 253 -14.52 -20.61 -5.44
CA LYS A 253 -13.68 -21.64 -4.80
C LYS A 253 -14.04 -21.83 -3.33
N PHE A 254 -14.26 -20.73 -2.61
CA PHE A 254 -14.68 -20.76 -1.22
C PHE A 254 -16.03 -21.48 -1.05
N TRP A 255 -17.06 -21.08 -1.79
CA TRP A 255 -18.39 -21.70 -1.72
C TRP A 255 -18.39 -23.19 -2.08
N LEU A 256 -17.61 -23.59 -3.10
CA LEU A 256 -17.43 -25.00 -3.43
C LEU A 256 -16.71 -25.79 -2.34
N LYS A 257 -15.82 -25.15 -1.57
CA LYS A 257 -15.07 -25.77 -0.46
C LYS A 257 -15.93 -25.90 0.80
N THR A 258 -16.81 -24.94 1.05
CA THR A 258 -17.75 -24.96 2.19
C THR A 258 -19.00 -25.80 1.94
N GLY A 259 -19.16 -26.39 0.75
CA GLY A 259 -20.27 -27.29 0.43
C GLY A 259 -21.58 -26.59 0.12
N GLU A 260 -21.54 -25.33 -0.31
CA GLU A 260 -22.74 -24.57 -0.66
C GLU A 260 -23.39 -25.12 -1.93
N ASP A 261 -24.71 -25.26 -1.93
CA ASP A 261 -25.49 -25.66 -3.09
C ASP A 261 -25.99 -24.45 -3.92
N PRO A 262 -26.39 -24.64 -5.19
CA PRO A 262 -26.86 -23.56 -6.04
C PRO A 262 -28.04 -22.76 -5.46
N MET A 263 -28.96 -23.38 -4.73
CA MET A 263 -30.13 -22.70 -4.17
C MET A 263 -29.71 -21.75 -3.03
N SER A 264 -28.77 -22.18 -2.17
CA SER A 264 -28.18 -21.32 -1.14
C SER A 264 -27.50 -20.08 -1.76
N ILE A 265 -26.70 -20.27 -2.82
CA ILE A 265 -26.04 -19.15 -3.52
C ILE A 265 -27.04 -18.25 -4.23
N TYR A 266 -28.09 -18.80 -4.83
CA TYR A 266 -29.17 -18.03 -5.45
C TYR A 266 -29.81 -17.05 -4.44
N LYS A 267 -30.04 -17.50 -3.20
CA LYS A 267 -30.54 -16.64 -2.12
C LYS A 267 -29.50 -15.61 -1.68
N LYS A 268 -28.24 -15.99 -1.49
CA LYS A 268 -27.15 -15.08 -1.09
C LYS A 268 -26.89 -13.96 -2.10
N LEU A 269 -27.15 -14.20 -3.38
CA LEU A 269 -27.00 -13.21 -4.45
C LEU A 269 -28.21 -12.27 -4.59
N GLY A 270 -29.21 -12.39 -3.72
CA GLY A 270 -30.42 -11.55 -3.73
C GLY A 270 -31.41 -11.91 -4.83
N LEU A 271 -31.31 -13.11 -5.43
CA LEU A 271 -32.15 -13.50 -6.57
C LEU A 271 -33.51 -14.09 -6.16
N SER A 272 -33.73 -14.30 -4.86
CA SER A 272 -34.99 -14.83 -4.31
C SER A 272 -36.14 -13.85 -4.52
N GLY A 273 -37.31 -14.36 -4.91
CA GLY A 273 -38.50 -13.54 -5.15
C GLY A 273 -38.55 -12.80 -6.49
N LEU A 274 -37.47 -12.81 -7.29
CA LEU A 274 -37.43 -12.17 -8.61
C LEU A 274 -38.14 -12.98 -9.71
N GLY A 275 -38.42 -14.27 -9.46
CA GLY A 275 -39.09 -15.16 -10.41
C GLY A 275 -38.41 -15.14 -11.78
N GLN A 276 -39.20 -14.98 -12.85
CA GLN A 276 -38.68 -14.91 -14.22
C GLN A 276 -37.79 -13.68 -14.47
N LYS A 277 -37.82 -12.63 -13.65
CA LYS A 277 -36.99 -11.43 -13.84
C LYS A 277 -35.55 -11.58 -13.32
N ALA A 278 -35.21 -12.72 -12.72
CA ALA A 278 -33.90 -12.94 -12.13
C ALA A 278 -32.74 -12.77 -13.11
N TYR A 279 -32.93 -13.08 -14.41
CA TYR A 279 -31.88 -12.95 -15.43
C TYR A 279 -31.44 -11.50 -15.71
N LEU A 280 -32.26 -10.52 -15.32
CA LEU A 280 -31.94 -9.09 -15.45
C LEU A 280 -31.11 -8.57 -14.29
N HIS A 281 -30.96 -9.33 -13.19
CA HIS A 281 -30.22 -8.89 -12.02
C HIS A 281 -28.71 -8.97 -12.29
N PRO A 282 -27.91 -7.95 -11.92
CA PRO A 282 -26.45 -7.92 -12.19
C PRO A 282 -25.71 -9.17 -11.65
N ASN A 283 -26.16 -9.70 -10.51
CA ASN A 283 -25.56 -10.89 -9.91
C ASN A 283 -25.93 -12.23 -10.58
N PHE A 284 -26.87 -12.25 -11.53
CA PHE A 284 -27.32 -13.48 -12.17
C PHE A 284 -26.20 -14.17 -12.96
N LYS A 285 -25.33 -13.39 -13.61
CA LYS A 285 -24.13 -13.89 -14.32
C LYS A 285 -23.22 -14.73 -13.40
N HIS A 286 -23.12 -14.35 -12.13
CA HIS A 286 -22.31 -15.05 -11.13
C HIS A 286 -22.99 -16.32 -10.61
N TYR A 287 -24.32 -16.31 -10.47
CA TYR A 287 -25.09 -17.51 -10.13
C TYR A 287 -24.91 -18.61 -11.18
N ILE A 288 -25.05 -18.28 -12.46
CA ILE A 288 -24.89 -19.25 -13.56
C ILE A 288 -23.48 -19.86 -13.55
N LYS A 289 -22.46 -19.01 -13.41
CA LYS A 289 -21.05 -19.43 -13.38
C LYS A 289 -20.71 -20.31 -12.17
N PHE A 290 -21.30 -20.03 -11.00
CA PHE A 290 -21.16 -20.90 -9.83
C PHE A 290 -21.88 -22.25 -10.06
N SER A 291 -23.12 -22.23 -10.54
CA SER A 291 -23.93 -23.42 -10.79
C SER A 291 -23.25 -24.38 -11.78
N GLU A 292 -22.63 -23.85 -12.83
CA GLU A 292 -21.81 -24.62 -13.77
C GLU A 292 -20.62 -25.30 -13.09
N LYS A 293 -19.85 -24.55 -12.29
CA LYS A 293 -18.70 -25.10 -11.55
C LYS A 293 -19.11 -26.14 -10.50
N TRP A 294 -20.27 -25.96 -9.88
CA TRP A 294 -20.83 -26.90 -8.91
C TRP A 294 -21.19 -28.23 -9.57
N ARG A 295 -21.88 -28.19 -10.72
CA ARG A 295 -22.19 -29.40 -11.52
C ARG A 295 -20.97 -30.13 -12.06
N ASN A 296 -19.87 -29.41 -12.31
CA ASN A 296 -18.64 -30.04 -12.79
C ASN A 296 -17.82 -30.69 -11.66
N LYS A 297 -18.13 -30.38 -10.39
CA LYS A 297 -17.39 -30.86 -9.21
C LYS A 297 -18.11 -32.01 -8.49
N TYR A 298 -19.44 -32.01 -8.49
CA TYR A 298 -20.32 -32.97 -7.82
C TYR A 298 -21.28 -33.59 -8.83
#